data_AF-A0A2D5ZFS9-F1
#
_entry.id   AF-A0A2D5ZFS9-F1
#
_cell.length_a   1.000
_cell.length_b   1.000
_cell.length_c   1.000
_cell.angle_alpha   90.00
_cell.angle_beta   90.00
_cell.angle_gamma   90.00
#
_symmetry.space_group_name_H-M   'P 1'
#
loop_
_entity.id
_entity.type
_entity.pdbx_description
1 polymer ?
#
loop_
_entity_poly.entity_id
_entity_poly.type
_entity_poly.pdbx_seq_one_letter_code
_entity_poly.pdbx_strand_id
1 'polypeptide(L)'
;MKSFRNRTAACTSLAAALLLTTASTALTGCKGIPIRLVEPDATLSADPVEPAPDPIAGASIATAARAIQAGDLAAADQHLEVASEHANTDEQQAQIRSLARLLDGAEAMMAGRPRDAAASWGRIDDDDLKQQVSRAAGRLDVDVHAATPGPAPAR
;
A
#
# COMPACT_ATOMS: atom_id res chain seq x y z
N MET A 1 -16.80 34.25 -24.82
CA MET A 1 -15.85 33.37 -25.54
C MET A 1 -14.43 33.70 -25.12
N LYS A 2 -13.85 32.92 -24.19
CA LYS A 2 -12.43 33.02 -23.82
C LYS A 2 -11.85 31.60 -23.73
N SER A 3 -10.89 31.40 -24.63
CA SER A 3 -9.94 30.30 -24.82
C SER A 3 -9.57 29.48 -23.58
N PHE A 4 -9.86 28.18 -23.62
CA PHE A 4 -9.21 27.15 -22.80
C PHE A 4 -8.16 26.46 -23.68
N ARG A 5 -6.88 26.80 -23.51
CA ARG A 5 -5.77 26.12 -24.19
C ARG A 5 -4.79 25.55 -23.17
N ASN A 6 -4.53 24.26 -23.33
CA ASN A 6 -3.28 23.53 -23.08
C ASN A 6 -2.58 23.70 -21.72
N ARG A 7 -2.77 22.70 -20.85
CA ARG A 7 -1.84 22.37 -19.75
C ARG A 7 -1.69 20.85 -19.56
N THR A 8 -1.44 20.10 -20.63
CA THR A 8 -1.33 18.62 -20.59
C THR A 8 0.04 18.09 -21.03
N ALA A 9 1.12 18.86 -20.90
CA ALA A 9 2.42 18.47 -21.49
C ALA A 9 3.64 18.58 -20.56
N ALA A 10 3.51 18.32 -19.24
CA ALA A 10 4.65 18.50 -18.33
C ALA A 10 4.87 17.44 -17.23
N CYS A 11 4.32 16.23 -17.33
CA CYS A 11 4.53 15.19 -16.29
C CYS A 11 5.22 13.90 -16.77
N THR A 12 5.74 13.84 -18.00
CA THR A 12 6.19 12.58 -18.63
C THR A 12 7.70 12.34 -18.58
N SER A 13 8.43 12.82 -17.56
CA SER A 13 9.91 12.76 -17.58
C SER A 13 10.59 12.10 -16.37
N LEU A 14 9.87 11.46 -15.44
CA LEU A 14 10.49 10.89 -14.22
C LEU A 14 10.56 9.35 -14.17
N ALA A 15 10.03 8.64 -15.17
CA ALA A 15 9.93 7.17 -15.12
C ALA A 15 11.14 6.39 -15.68
N ALA A 16 12.18 7.06 -16.18
CA ALA A 16 13.23 6.39 -16.99
C ALA A 16 14.56 6.08 -16.28
N ALA A 17 14.71 6.36 -14.98
CA ALA A 17 16.04 6.39 -14.35
C ALA A 17 16.41 5.18 -13.44
N LEU A 18 15.59 4.13 -13.33
CA LEU A 18 15.75 3.14 -12.24
C LEU A 18 15.90 1.66 -12.66
N LEU A 19 16.31 1.38 -13.90
CA LEU A 19 16.52 0.01 -14.38
C LEU A 19 17.85 -0.15 -15.10
N LEU A 20 18.99 -0.11 -14.41
CA LEU A 20 20.26 -0.65 -14.92
C LEU A 20 21.35 -0.74 -13.83
N THR A 21 21.27 -1.75 -12.95
CA THR A 21 22.49 -2.27 -12.29
C THR A 21 22.34 -3.74 -11.94
N THR A 22 22.43 -4.59 -12.96
CA THR A 22 22.76 -6.01 -12.80
C THR A 22 24.28 -6.21 -12.81
N ALA A 23 24.71 -7.10 -11.92
CA ALA A 23 25.76 -8.10 -12.11
C ALA A 23 27.21 -7.83 -11.65
N SER A 24 27.73 -8.90 -11.04
CA SER A 24 29.12 -9.41 -11.11
C SER A 24 30.12 -8.97 -10.04
N THR A 25 30.16 -9.71 -8.93
CA THR A 25 31.37 -10.16 -8.21
C THR A 25 30.90 -11.08 -7.07
N ALA A 26 31.47 -12.22 -6.70
CA ALA A 26 32.72 -12.87 -7.03
C ALA A 26 32.60 -14.37 -6.71
N LEU A 27 33.02 -15.24 -7.63
CA LEU A 27 33.27 -16.66 -7.41
C LEU A 27 34.78 -16.87 -7.47
N THR A 28 35.47 -16.75 -6.34
CA THR A 28 36.87 -17.20 -6.23
C THR A 28 37.22 -17.53 -4.79
N GLY A 29 37.49 -18.82 -4.51
CA GLY A 29 38.28 -19.21 -3.35
C GLY A 29 37.65 -20.20 -2.37
N CYS A 30 37.26 -21.40 -2.80
CA CYS A 30 37.00 -22.51 -1.85
C CYS A 30 38.30 -23.30 -1.63
N LYS A 31 39.07 -22.88 -0.63
CA LYS A 31 40.23 -23.62 -0.11
C LYS A 31 39.72 -24.59 0.97
N GLY A 32 39.75 -25.89 0.66
CA GLY A 32 39.63 -27.05 1.55
C GLY A 32 38.86 -26.87 2.87
N ILE A 33 37.55 -27.15 2.85
CA ILE A 33 36.75 -27.28 4.07
C ILE A 33 36.81 -28.75 4.52
N PRO A 34 37.22 -29.04 5.77
CA PRO A 34 37.21 -30.40 6.29
C PRO A 34 35.77 -30.91 6.43
N ILE A 35 35.49 -32.04 5.78
CA ILE A 35 34.19 -32.72 5.82
C ILE A 35 33.99 -33.24 7.25
N ARG A 36 33.20 -32.52 8.06
CA ARG A 36 32.58 -33.07 9.27
C ARG A 36 31.27 -33.72 8.87
N LEU A 37 31.13 -35.02 9.15
CA LEU A 37 29.84 -35.70 9.12
C LEU A 37 28.95 -35.08 10.21
N VAL A 38 28.03 -34.23 9.79
CA VAL A 38 26.93 -33.72 10.63
C VAL A 38 25.82 -34.75 10.56
N GLU A 39 25.35 -35.21 11.72
CA GLU A 39 24.25 -36.17 11.83
C GLU A 39 22.95 -35.54 11.29
N PRO A 40 22.15 -36.29 10.51
CA PRO A 40 20.95 -35.77 9.87
C PRO A 40 19.78 -35.72 10.86
N ASP A 41 19.77 -34.72 11.74
CA ASP A 41 18.56 -34.34 12.48
C ASP A 41 17.71 -33.41 11.60
N ALA A 42 17.27 -33.93 10.46
CA ALA A 42 16.46 -33.21 9.48
C ALA A 42 14.99 -33.34 9.85
N THR A 43 14.56 -32.61 10.88
CA THR A 43 13.17 -32.17 10.96
C THR A 43 12.96 -31.16 9.84
N LEU A 44 12.66 -31.70 8.64
CA LEU A 44 12.33 -30.96 7.45
C LEU A 44 11.01 -30.23 7.73
N SER A 45 11.11 -29.07 8.37
CA SER A 45 10.01 -28.11 8.45
C SER A 45 9.82 -27.67 7.01
N ALA A 46 8.84 -28.27 6.34
CA ALA A 46 8.42 -27.80 5.03
C ALA A 46 7.93 -26.37 5.25
N ASP A 47 8.77 -25.40 4.90
CA ASP A 47 8.39 -24.00 4.91
C ASP A 47 7.08 -23.88 4.12
N PRO A 48 6.05 -23.23 4.67
CA PRO A 48 4.81 -23.05 3.96
C PRO A 48 5.11 -22.33 2.65
N VAL A 49 4.82 -22.98 1.52
CA VAL A 49 4.91 -22.35 0.20
C VAL A 49 3.81 -21.30 0.18
N GLU A 50 4.18 -20.04 0.38
CA GLU A 50 3.23 -18.95 0.25
C GLU A 50 2.67 -18.95 -1.19
N PRO A 51 1.35 -18.85 -1.35
CA PRO A 51 0.75 -18.80 -2.67
C PRO A 51 1.28 -17.58 -3.44
N ALA A 52 1.57 -17.77 -4.72
CA ALA A 52 1.95 -16.65 -5.57
C ALA A 52 0.78 -15.64 -5.65
N PRO A 53 1.06 -14.33 -5.61
CA PRO A 53 0.04 -13.30 -5.63
C PRO A 53 -0.78 -13.35 -6.93
N ASP A 54 -2.11 -13.24 -6.82
CA ASP A 54 -2.99 -13.17 -8.00
C ASP A 54 -2.74 -11.85 -8.75
N PRO A 55 -2.37 -11.88 -10.05
CA PRO A 55 -2.13 -10.66 -10.83
C PRO A 55 -3.37 -9.78 -11.01
N ILE A 56 -4.58 -10.35 -10.96
CA ILE A 56 -5.84 -9.60 -11.07
C ILE A 56 -6.02 -8.72 -9.84
N ALA A 57 -5.80 -9.27 -8.64
CA ALA A 57 -5.86 -8.49 -7.41
C ALA A 57 -4.87 -7.31 -7.44
N GLY A 58 -3.61 -7.56 -7.84
CA GLY A 58 -2.61 -6.50 -7.97
C GLY A 58 -2.99 -5.40 -8.97
N ALA A 59 -3.51 -5.77 -10.14
CA ALA A 59 -3.96 -4.81 -11.15
C ALA A 59 -5.17 -3.97 -10.67
N SER A 60 -6.12 -4.60 -9.97
CA SER A 60 -7.29 -3.93 -9.41
C SER A 60 -6.92 -2.98 -8.26
N ILE A 61 -6.02 -3.37 -7.36
CA ILE A 61 -5.46 -2.51 -6.30
C ILE A 61 -4.81 -1.26 -6.90
N ALA A 62 -3.96 -1.44 -7.92
CA ALA A 62 -3.30 -0.32 -8.59
C ALA A 62 -4.29 0.61 -9.31
N THR A 63 -5.41 0.08 -9.78
CA THR A 63 -6.45 0.88 -10.45
C THR A 63 -7.33 1.62 -9.44
N ALA A 64 -7.70 0.98 -8.33
CA ALA A 64 -8.37 1.62 -7.21
C ALA A 64 -7.56 2.81 -6.67
N ALA A 65 -6.25 2.62 -6.44
CA ALA A 65 -5.38 3.69 -5.98
C ALA A 65 -5.35 4.90 -6.95
N ARG A 66 -5.30 4.65 -8.26
CA ARG A 66 -5.38 5.70 -9.29
C ARG A 66 -6.75 6.40 -9.29
N ALA A 67 -7.83 5.67 -9.10
CA ALA A 67 -9.18 6.23 -9.02
C ALA A 67 -9.35 7.15 -7.80
N ILE A 68 -8.83 6.74 -6.63
CA ILE A 68 -8.79 7.58 -5.41
C ILE A 68 -8.00 8.86 -5.68
N GLN A 69 -6.83 8.77 -6.31
CA GLN A 69 -6.03 9.95 -6.66
C GLN A 69 -6.74 10.89 -7.63
N ALA A 70 -7.57 10.35 -8.53
CA ALA A 70 -8.38 11.12 -9.46
C ALA A 70 -9.66 11.72 -8.81
N GLY A 71 -9.99 11.34 -7.57
CA GLY A 71 -11.22 11.72 -6.88
C GLY A 71 -12.46 10.95 -7.34
N ASP A 72 -12.29 9.87 -8.11
CA ASP A 72 -13.37 8.99 -8.54
C ASP A 72 -13.56 7.86 -7.52
N LEU A 73 -14.27 8.19 -6.43
CA LEU A 73 -14.45 7.27 -5.31
C LEU A 73 -15.36 6.08 -5.66
N ALA A 74 -16.33 6.29 -6.55
CA ALA A 74 -17.23 5.22 -7.00
C ALA A 74 -16.48 4.18 -7.88
N ALA A 75 -15.57 4.62 -8.75
CA ALA A 75 -14.72 3.70 -9.49
C ALA A 75 -13.70 3.01 -8.58
N ALA A 76 -13.17 3.72 -7.58
CA ALA A 76 -12.26 3.13 -6.61
C ALA A 76 -12.92 1.98 -5.84
N ASP A 77 -14.15 2.17 -5.35
CA ASP A 77 -14.92 1.16 -4.63
C ASP A 77 -15.12 -0.11 -5.47
N GLN A 78 -15.59 0.04 -6.71
CA GLN A 78 -15.75 -1.08 -7.65
C GLN A 78 -14.45 -1.86 -7.88
N HIS A 79 -13.31 -1.18 -7.99
CA HIS A 79 -12.02 -1.84 -8.15
C HIS A 79 -11.53 -2.52 -6.87
N LEU A 80 -11.86 -1.99 -5.68
CA LEU A 80 -11.56 -2.65 -4.41
C LEU A 80 -12.40 -3.92 -4.22
N GLU A 81 -13.66 -3.92 -4.66
CA GLU A 81 -14.51 -5.12 -4.67
C GLU A 81 -13.87 -6.24 -5.51
N VAL A 82 -13.49 -5.95 -6.76
CA VAL A 82 -12.80 -6.91 -7.63
C VAL A 82 -11.46 -7.36 -7.03
N ALA A 83 -10.70 -6.45 -6.43
CA ALA A 83 -9.44 -6.82 -5.78
C ALA A 83 -9.67 -7.79 -4.61
N SER A 84 -10.72 -7.56 -3.81
CA SER A 84 -11.08 -8.39 -2.66
C SER A 84 -11.46 -9.82 -3.07
N GLU A 85 -12.14 -9.99 -4.20
CA GLU A 85 -12.50 -11.32 -4.73
C GLU A 85 -11.28 -12.15 -5.15
N HIS A 86 -10.19 -11.50 -5.56
CA HIS A 86 -9.01 -12.14 -6.10
C HIS A 86 -7.82 -12.20 -5.12
N ALA A 87 -7.86 -11.46 -4.02
CA ALA A 87 -6.74 -11.36 -3.10
C ALA A 87 -6.48 -12.68 -2.37
N ASN A 88 -5.29 -13.26 -2.59
CA ASN A 88 -4.91 -14.56 -2.06
C ASN A 88 -3.69 -14.51 -1.13
N THR A 89 -3.11 -13.33 -0.92
CA THR A 89 -2.02 -13.11 0.04
C THR A 89 -2.44 -12.11 1.11
N ASP A 90 -1.85 -12.24 2.30
CA ASP A 90 -2.07 -11.31 3.42
C ASP A 90 -1.67 -9.87 3.06
N GLU A 91 -0.61 -9.72 2.26
CA GLU A 91 -0.16 -8.43 1.75
C GLU A 91 -1.22 -7.75 0.89
N GLN A 92 -1.81 -8.47 -0.08
CA GLN A 92 -2.87 -7.92 -0.93
C GLN A 92 -4.08 -7.52 -0.09
N GLN A 93 -4.47 -8.34 0.87
CA GLN A 93 -5.59 -8.04 1.76
C GLN A 93 -5.30 -6.81 2.65
N ALA A 94 -4.07 -6.65 3.14
CA ALA A 94 -3.66 -5.47 3.91
C ALA A 94 -3.69 -4.20 3.05
N GLN A 95 -3.26 -4.27 1.79
CA GLN A 95 -3.36 -3.16 0.84
C GLN A 95 -4.82 -2.78 0.57
N ILE A 96 -5.70 -3.75 0.34
CA ILE A 96 -7.14 -3.53 0.12
C ILE A 96 -7.77 -2.85 1.34
N ARG A 97 -7.51 -3.35 2.56
CA ARG A 97 -8.00 -2.71 3.79
C ARG A 97 -7.51 -1.27 3.93
N SER A 98 -6.22 -1.03 3.67
CA SER A 98 -5.62 0.30 3.74
C SER A 98 -6.26 1.28 2.74
N LEU A 99 -6.50 0.85 1.50
CA LEU A 99 -7.19 1.65 0.49
C LEU A 99 -8.67 1.87 0.80
N ALA A 100 -9.36 0.87 1.35
CA ALA A 100 -10.74 1.03 1.81
C ALA A 100 -10.84 2.07 2.94
N ARG A 101 -9.90 2.08 3.89
CA ARG A 101 -9.83 3.13 4.93
C ARG A 101 -9.55 4.51 4.37
N LEU A 102 -8.72 4.60 3.32
CA LEU A 102 -8.47 5.84 2.62
C LEU A 102 -9.75 6.37 1.95
N LEU A 103 -10.49 5.48 1.27
CA LEU A 103 -11.76 5.74 0.61
C LEU A 103 -12.83 6.22 1.62
N ASP A 104 -13.04 5.47 2.71
CA ASP A 104 -13.95 5.82 3.81
C ASP A 104 -13.69 7.25 4.32
N GLY A 105 -12.41 7.59 4.51
CA GLY A 105 -12.04 8.92 5.00
C GLY A 105 -12.21 10.03 3.97
N ALA A 106 -11.98 9.74 2.69
CA ALA A 106 -12.26 10.69 1.60
C ALA A 106 -13.77 10.98 1.50
N GLU A 107 -14.63 9.96 1.59
CA GLU A 107 -16.07 10.12 1.62
C GLU A 107 -16.55 10.91 2.84
N ALA A 108 -15.99 10.61 4.03
CA ALA A 108 -16.28 11.36 5.24
C ALA A 108 -15.92 12.85 5.10
N MET A 109 -14.78 13.17 4.47
CA MET A 109 -14.39 14.56 4.19
C MET A 109 -15.39 15.26 3.26
N MET A 110 -15.80 14.60 2.17
CA MET A 110 -16.80 15.17 1.25
C MET A 110 -18.16 15.38 1.92
N ALA A 111 -18.51 14.51 2.87
CA ALA A 111 -19.71 14.62 3.68
C ALA A 111 -19.60 15.66 4.82
N GLY A 112 -18.48 16.38 4.95
CA GLY A 112 -18.27 17.36 6.02
C GLY A 112 -18.07 16.75 7.41
N ARG A 113 -17.57 15.50 7.48
CA ARG A 113 -17.33 14.74 8.72
C ARG A 113 -15.82 14.50 8.93
N PRO A 114 -15.03 15.55 9.23
CA PRO A 114 -13.57 15.43 9.34
C PRO A 114 -13.11 14.52 10.49
N ARG A 115 -13.91 14.39 11.56
CA ARG A 115 -13.61 13.46 12.67
C ARG A 115 -13.70 12.00 12.24
N ASP A 116 -14.73 11.67 11.44
CA ASP A 116 -14.90 10.32 10.89
C ASP A 116 -13.75 10.02 9.91
N ALA A 117 -13.34 11.02 9.11
CA ALA A 117 -12.20 10.89 8.21
C ALA A 117 -10.89 10.59 8.95
N ALA A 118 -10.58 11.36 9.99
CA ALA A 118 -9.41 11.13 10.84
C ALA A 118 -9.44 9.73 11.47
N ALA A 119 -10.61 9.26 11.94
CA ALA A 119 -10.79 7.94 12.51
C ALA A 119 -10.54 6.81 11.49
N SER A 120 -11.00 6.97 10.25
CA SER A 120 -10.74 6.01 9.18
C SER A 120 -9.26 5.98 8.79
N TRP A 121 -8.65 7.15 8.57
CA TRP A 121 -7.24 7.27 8.18
C TRP A 121 -6.26 6.81 9.27
N GLY A 122 -6.64 6.94 10.55
CA GLY A 122 -5.84 6.44 11.67
C GLY A 122 -5.69 4.91 11.70
N ARG A 123 -6.59 4.18 11.01
CA ARG A 123 -6.63 2.71 10.92
C ARG A 123 -6.02 2.15 9.63
N ILE A 124 -5.33 2.98 8.85
CA ILE A 124 -4.54 2.49 7.71
C ILE A 124 -3.40 1.63 8.25
N ASP A 125 -3.25 0.41 7.70
CA ASP A 125 -2.24 -0.57 8.11
C ASP A 125 -0.87 -0.26 7.46
N ASP A 126 -0.87 0.32 6.26
CA ASP A 126 0.33 0.73 5.54
C ASP A 126 0.92 2.04 6.12
N ASP A 127 2.11 1.95 6.75
CA ASP A 127 2.78 3.06 7.41
C ASP A 127 3.17 4.20 6.45
N ASP A 128 3.60 3.87 5.24
CA ASP A 128 4.00 4.86 4.23
C ASP A 128 2.78 5.63 3.73
N LEU A 129 1.68 4.92 3.46
CA LEU A 129 0.40 5.52 3.10
C LEU A 129 -0.12 6.39 4.26
N LYS A 130 -0.06 5.90 5.49
CA LYS A 130 -0.49 6.63 6.69
C LYS A 130 0.28 7.94 6.86
N GLN A 131 1.59 7.96 6.62
CA GLN A 131 2.39 9.19 6.65
C GLN A 131 2.03 10.16 5.52
N GLN A 132 1.74 9.65 4.31
CA GLN A 132 1.28 10.49 3.20
C GLN A 132 -0.06 11.14 3.51
N VAL A 133 -1.00 10.36 4.05
CA VAL A 133 -2.33 10.84 4.46
C VAL A 133 -2.23 11.83 5.60
N SER A 134 -1.44 11.57 6.65
CA SER A 134 -1.23 12.50 7.76
C SER A 134 -0.67 13.85 7.27
N ARG A 135 0.31 13.84 6.35
CA ARG A 135 0.85 15.08 5.74
C ARG A 135 -0.19 15.82 4.91
N ALA A 136 -1.07 15.13 4.19
CA ALA A 136 -2.13 15.74 3.42
C ALA A 136 -3.23 16.31 4.33
N ALA A 137 -3.65 15.55 5.35
CA ALA A 137 -4.67 15.92 6.33
C ALA A 137 -4.26 17.14 7.17
N GLY A 138 -2.98 17.23 7.56
CA GLY A 138 -2.46 18.40 8.28
C GLY A 138 -2.56 19.71 7.49
N ARG A 139 -2.57 19.67 6.15
CA ARG A 139 -2.80 20.86 5.31
C ARG A 139 -4.27 21.30 5.32
N LEU A 140 -5.16 20.40 5.72
CA LEU A 140 -6.61 20.62 5.83
C LEU A 140 -7.05 20.86 7.28
N ASP A 141 -6.10 21.00 8.22
CA ASP A 141 -6.36 21.14 9.66
C ASP A 141 -7.13 19.94 10.26
N VAL A 142 -6.90 18.74 9.72
CA VAL A 142 -7.47 17.48 10.22
C VAL A 142 -6.39 16.69 10.96
N ASP A 143 -6.54 16.54 12.27
CA ASP A 143 -5.64 15.75 13.10
C ASP A 143 -5.99 14.25 13.04
N VAL A 144 -5.20 13.49 12.29
CA VAL A 144 -5.34 12.03 12.14
C VAL A 144 -4.95 11.28 13.42
N HIS A 145 -4.09 11.85 14.26
CA HIS A 145 -3.60 11.21 15.49
C HIS A 145 -4.58 11.37 16.66
N ALA A 146 -5.36 12.47 16.67
CA ALA A 146 -6.40 12.72 17.67
C ALA A 146 -7.49 11.65 17.70
N ALA A 147 -7.68 10.88 16.63
CA ALA A 147 -8.68 9.83 16.57
C ALA A 147 -8.26 8.53 17.29
N THR A 148 -7.02 8.46 17.81
CA THR A 148 -6.64 7.40 18.73
C THR A 148 -7.49 7.58 20.00
N PRO A 149 -8.38 6.63 20.35
CA PRO A 149 -9.17 6.76 21.57
C PRO A 149 -8.19 6.89 22.73
N GLY A 150 -8.15 8.07 23.36
CA GLY A 150 -7.44 8.25 24.60
C GLY A 150 -7.89 7.18 25.60
N PRO A 151 -7.03 6.77 26.55
CA PRO A 151 -7.40 5.76 27.53
C PRO A 151 -8.75 6.15 28.15
N ALA A 152 -9.73 5.24 28.09
CA ALA A 152 -11.04 5.48 28.66
C ALA A 152 -10.85 5.96 30.11
N PRO A 153 -11.57 7.01 30.55
CA PRO A 153 -11.41 7.53 31.91
C PRO A 153 -11.63 6.38 32.90
N ALA A 154 -10.67 6.16 33.80
CA ALA A 154 -10.80 5.19 34.87
C ALA A 154 -12.06 5.53 35.67
N ARG A 155 -12.99 4.57 35.78
CA ARG A 155 -14.23 4.70 36.54
C ARG A 155 -13.96 4.54 38.04
#